data_AF-A9JJD8-F1
#
_entry.id   AF-A9JJD8-F1
#
_cell.length_a   1.000
_cell.length_b   1.000
_cell.length_c   1.000
_cell.angle_alpha   90.00
_cell.angle_beta   90.00
_cell.angle_gamma   90.00
#
_symmetry.space_group_name_H-M   'P 1'
#
loop_
_entity.id
_entity.type
_entity.pdbx_description
1 polymer ?
#
loop_
_entity_poly.entity_id
_entity_poly.type
_entity_poly.pdbx_seq_one_letter_code
_entity_poly.pdbx_strand_id
1 'polypeptide(L)'
;MSDYVPFLTSKSGFPINAETWKSMFDFCLKQNSDCKKQITDLYESSQENVISKKPLPVFRVDKIETAENFLNKVQNYLNSLEYNYTGMQFFQVNRGASIIRLGELVKTIMLASLPIKCLEATILAIFLTQGQEYLKRFTMSFVSEFNGNVFRHVVLGIYSSSGSFGALGLSRRENLMYKPLNFPSLSLLINNYTEAYHGHYHKLLRVKIGLPISHRPYMLEKIPWKGVVIPFNKGYTKKDINNILDQYSRFIHSKQQKNNKILPIEK
;
A
#
# COMPACT_ATOMS: atom_id res chain seq x y z
N MET A 1 9.73 24.50 -14.34
CA MET A 1 8.74 24.31 -13.26
C MET A 1 7.75 23.27 -13.74
N SER A 2 7.73 22.07 -13.15
CA SER A 2 6.70 21.07 -13.46
C SER A 2 5.53 21.37 -12.54
N ASP A 3 4.44 21.89 -13.11
CA ASP A 3 3.18 22.09 -12.40
C ASP A 3 2.63 20.71 -12.01
N TYR A 4 2.77 20.37 -10.73
CA TYR A 4 2.20 19.14 -10.18
C TYR A 4 0.68 19.19 -10.31
N VAL A 5 0.12 18.47 -11.28
CA VAL A 5 -1.33 18.33 -11.42
C VAL A 5 -1.79 17.21 -10.48
N PRO A 6 -2.67 17.49 -9.50
CA PRO A 6 -3.19 16.47 -8.60
C PRO A 6 -3.95 15.38 -9.36
N PHE A 7 -3.87 14.15 -8.87
CA PHE A 7 -4.68 13.04 -9.37
C PHE A 7 -6.18 13.33 -9.15
N LEU A 8 -7.01 12.98 -10.14
CA LEU A 8 -8.46 13.00 -10.03
C LEU A 8 -8.93 11.89 -9.09
N THR A 9 -10.07 12.07 -8.43
CA THR A 9 -10.69 11.03 -7.58
C THR A 9 -12.12 10.81 -8.03
N SER A 10 -12.48 9.55 -8.31
CA SER A 10 -13.86 9.18 -8.61
C SER A 10 -14.77 9.39 -7.41
N LYS A 11 -15.89 10.09 -7.60
CA LYS A 11 -16.94 10.27 -6.57
C LYS A 11 -18.24 9.54 -6.90
N SER A 12 -18.45 9.12 -8.13
CA SER A 12 -19.73 8.57 -8.61
C SER A 12 -19.93 7.08 -8.30
N GLY A 13 -18.90 6.38 -7.80
CA GLY A 13 -18.92 4.93 -7.71
C GLY A 13 -18.85 4.29 -9.10
N PHE A 14 -19.46 3.10 -9.25
CA PHE A 14 -19.51 2.35 -10.50
C PHE A 14 -20.96 2.15 -10.95
N PRO A 15 -21.29 2.36 -12.24
CA PRO A 15 -20.40 2.84 -13.31
C PRO A 15 -19.92 4.30 -13.08
N ILE A 16 -18.77 4.64 -13.66
CA ILE A 16 -18.21 6.01 -13.60
C ILE A 16 -19.13 6.93 -14.42
N ASN A 17 -19.51 8.09 -13.88
CA ASN A 17 -20.37 9.02 -14.60
C ASN A 17 -19.62 9.70 -15.79
N ALA A 18 -20.39 10.21 -16.76
CA ALA A 18 -19.83 10.75 -18.00
C ALA A 18 -18.84 11.92 -17.77
N GLU A 19 -19.12 12.80 -16.81
CA GLU A 19 -18.24 13.93 -16.47
C GLU A 19 -16.89 13.47 -15.94
N THR A 20 -16.88 12.51 -15.00
CA THR A 20 -15.64 11.99 -14.41
C THR A 20 -14.87 11.17 -15.45
N TRP A 21 -15.58 10.40 -16.28
CA TRP A 21 -15.00 9.66 -17.41
C TRP A 21 -14.29 10.60 -18.38
N LYS A 22 -14.97 11.66 -18.84
CA LYS A 22 -14.39 12.68 -19.72
C LYS A 22 -13.17 13.35 -19.07
N SER A 23 -13.27 13.73 -17.80
CA SER A 23 -12.17 14.36 -17.07
C SER A 23 -10.91 13.49 -17.00
N MET A 24 -11.07 12.17 -16.90
CA MET A 24 -9.96 11.21 -16.95
C MET A 24 -9.24 11.27 -18.31
N PHE A 25 -9.99 11.23 -19.42
CA PHE A 25 -9.42 11.30 -20.76
C PHE A 25 -8.77 12.64 -21.04
N ASP A 26 -9.41 13.75 -20.64
CA ASP A 26 -8.85 15.10 -20.75
C ASP A 26 -7.51 15.20 -19.99
N PHE A 27 -7.43 14.59 -18.80
CA PHE A 27 -6.17 14.51 -18.04
C PHE A 27 -5.11 13.70 -18.79
N CYS A 28 -5.45 12.52 -19.32
CA CYS A 28 -4.54 11.68 -20.11
C CYS A 28 -4.00 12.41 -21.34
N LEU A 29 -4.87 13.12 -22.08
CA LEU A 29 -4.50 13.93 -23.25
C LEU A 29 -3.53 15.05 -22.89
N LYS A 30 -3.76 15.74 -21.76
CA LYS A 30 -2.90 16.82 -21.30
C LYS A 30 -1.50 16.33 -20.90
N GLN A 31 -1.40 15.15 -20.30
CA GLN A 31 -0.11 14.59 -19.86
C GLN A 31 0.67 13.89 -20.98
N ASN A 32 0.00 13.44 -22.03
CA ASN A 32 0.59 12.62 -23.08
C ASN A 32 0.23 13.18 -24.46
N SER A 33 0.68 14.40 -24.75
CA SER A 33 0.42 15.08 -26.03
C SER A 33 0.80 14.24 -27.25
N ASP A 34 1.87 13.44 -27.11
CA ASP A 34 2.45 12.64 -28.18
C ASP A 34 1.56 11.43 -28.53
N CYS A 35 0.68 11.02 -27.61
CA CYS A 35 -0.25 9.90 -27.77
C CYS A 35 -1.70 10.35 -28.04
N LYS A 36 -1.91 11.62 -28.42
CA LYS A 36 -3.25 12.20 -28.60
C LYS A 36 -4.18 11.33 -29.44
N LYS A 37 -3.70 10.88 -30.61
CA LYS A 37 -4.51 10.04 -31.52
C LYS A 37 -4.97 8.74 -30.85
N GLN A 38 -4.06 8.02 -30.19
CA GLN A 38 -4.37 6.75 -29.51
C GLN A 38 -5.41 6.94 -28.40
N ILE A 39 -5.31 8.04 -27.65
CA ILE A 39 -6.24 8.33 -26.55
C ILE A 39 -7.62 8.71 -27.08
N THR A 40 -7.69 9.51 -28.16
CA THR A 40 -8.95 9.86 -28.83
C THR A 40 -9.59 8.61 -29.45
N ASP A 41 -8.83 7.80 -30.17
CA ASP A 41 -9.30 6.56 -30.77
C ASP A 41 -9.85 5.60 -29.69
N LEU A 42 -9.17 5.49 -28.53
CA LEU A 42 -9.65 4.68 -27.39
C LEU A 42 -10.96 5.22 -26.80
N TYR A 43 -11.10 6.54 -26.67
CA TYR A 43 -12.32 7.17 -26.14
C TYR A 43 -13.53 6.97 -27.06
N GLU A 44 -13.30 7.05 -28.37
CA GLU A 44 -14.33 6.92 -29.41
C GLU A 44 -14.60 5.46 -29.79
N SER A 45 -13.68 4.53 -29.45
CA SER A 45 -13.85 3.11 -29.75
C SER A 45 -15.07 2.54 -29.03
N SER A 46 -15.97 1.93 -29.80
CA SER A 46 -17.09 1.12 -29.29
C SER A 46 -16.69 -0.33 -29.05
N GLN A 47 -15.42 -0.68 -29.21
CA GLN A 47 -14.96 -2.06 -29.06
C GLN A 47 -14.98 -2.44 -27.58
N GLU A 48 -15.93 -3.31 -27.23
CA GLU A 48 -15.92 -4.07 -26.00
C GLU A 48 -14.77 -5.09 -26.04
N ASN A 49 -13.52 -4.62 -25.96
CA ASN A 49 -12.42 -5.48 -25.54
C ASN A 49 -12.64 -5.79 -24.06
N VAL A 50 -13.57 -6.72 -23.78
CA VAL A 50 -13.91 -7.15 -22.43
C VAL A 50 -12.69 -7.87 -21.87
N ILE A 51 -11.87 -7.14 -21.11
CA ILE A 51 -10.83 -7.75 -20.31
C ILE A 51 -11.54 -8.68 -19.31
N SER A 52 -11.19 -9.97 -19.36
CA SER A 52 -11.75 -10.95 -18.43
C SER A 52 -11.50 -10.49 -16.99
N LYS A 53 -12.58 -10.44 -16.19
CA LYS A 53 -12.49 -10.07 -14.77
C LYS A 53 -11.51 -11.01 -14.08
N LYS A 54 -10.67 -10.45 -13.20
CA LYS A 54 -9.74 -11.27 -12.44
C LYS A 54 -10.55 -12.16 -11.48
N PRO A 55 -10.24 -13.46 -11.40
CA PRO A 55 -10.98 -14.35 -10.52
C PRO A 55 -10.85 -13.87 -9.07
N LEU A 56 -11.93 -13.98 -8.31
CA LEU A 56 -11.90 -13.64 -6.89
C LEU A 56 -10.92 -14.61 -6.19
N PRO A 57 -9.89 -14.10 -5.51
CA PRO A 57 -8.90 -14.96 -4.88
C PRO A 57 -9.53 -15.65 -3.68
N VAL A 58 -9.34 -16.97 -3.61
CA VAL A 58 -9.77 -17.78 -2.47
C VAL A 58 -8.54 -18.17 -1.66
N PHE A 59 -8.25 -17.38 -0.64
CA PHE A 59 -7.18 -17.64 0.30
C PHE A 59 -7.70 -18.47 1.47
N ARG A 60 -7.48 -19.78 1.42
CA ARG A 60 -7.80 -20.66 2.54
C ARG A 60 -6.79 -20.45 3.65
N VAL A 61 -7.23 -20.57 4.90
CA VAL A 61 -6.32 -20.73 6.04
C VAL A 61 -5.82 -22.18 5.99
N ASP A 62 -4.91 -22.43 5.06
CA ASP A 62 -4.28 -23.73 4.87
C ASP A 62 -2.99 -23.78 5.70
N LYS A 63 -2.85 -24.81 6.52
CA LYS A 63 -1.67 -24.99 7.39
C LYS A 63 -0.47 -25.59 6.67
N ILE A 64 -0.65 -26.10 5.45
CA ILE A 64 0.41 -26.80 4.70
C ILE A 64 1.21 -25.83 3.83
N GLU A 65 0.60 -24.74 3.36
CA GLU A 65 1.29 -23.73 2.55
C GLU A 65 2.28 -22.92 3.39
N THR A 66 3.48 -22.68 2.84
CA THR A 66 4.48 -21.82 3.47
C THR A 66 4.03 -20.36 3.44
N ALA A 67 4.42 -19.59 4.47
CA ALA A 67 4.13 -18.16 4.54
C ALA A 67 4.59 -17.40 3.29
N GLU A 68 5.74 -17.76 2.72
CA GLU A 68 6.28 -17.14 1.52
C GLU A 68 5.43 -17.42 0.28
N ASN A 69 5.03 -18.68 0.05
CA ASN A 69 4.16 -19.04 -1.07
C ASN A 69 2.80 -18.36 -0.98
N PHE A 70 2.24 -18.32 0.22
CA PHE A 70 1.00 -17.59 0.49
C PHE A 70 1.13 -16.10 0.15
N LEU A 71 2.18 -15.43 0.65
CA LEU A 71 2.43 -14.00 0.37
C LEU A 71 2.68 -13.75 -1.12
N ASN A 72 3.38 -14.64 -1.82
CA ASN A 72 3.57 -14.58 -3.27
C ASN A 72 2.23 -14.63 -4.01
N LYS A 73 1.30 -15.51 -3.62
CA LYS A 73 -0.05 -15.55 -4.24
C LYS A 73 -0.83 -14.26 -3.99
N VAL A 74 -0.76 -13.71 -2.78
CA VAL A 74 -1.38 -12.41 -2.46
C VAL A 74 -0.78 -11.30 -3.33
N GLN A 75 0.55 -11.22 -3.41
CA GLN A 75 1.24 -10.22 -4.23
C GLN A 75 0.93 -10.38 -5.73
N ASN A 76 0.87 -11.62 -6.23
CA ASN A 76 0.51 -11.89 -7.63
C ASN A 76 -0.92 -11.42 -7.93
N TYR A 77 -1.86 -11.59 -6.99
CA TYR A 77 -3.19 -11.03 -7.16
C TYR A 77 -3.17 -9.50 -7.20
N LEU A 78 -2.42 -8.83 -6.30
CA LEU A 78 -2.25 -7.36 -6.36
C LEU A 78 -1.66 -6.91 -7.70
N ASN A 79 -0.60 -7.59 -8.17
CA ASN A 79 0.04 -7.30 -9.46
C ASN A 79 -0.93 -7.48 -10.63
N SER A 80 -1.82 -8.48 -10.56
CA SER A 80 -2.81 -8.75 -11.61
C SER A 80 -3.85 -7.63 -11.77
N LEU A 81 -4.04 -6.80 -10.74
CA LEU A 81 -4.89 -5.61 -10.84
C LEU A 81 -4.16 -4.43 -11.50
N GLU A 82 -2.84 -4.48 -11.61
CA GLU A 82 -1.97 -3.44 -12.18
C GLU A 82 -1.90 -2.14 -11.36
N TYR A 83 -0.78 -1.42 -11.52
CA TYR A 83 -0.65 -0.09 -10.94
C TYR A 83 -1.44 0.92 -11.77
N ASN A 84 -2.24 1.75 -11.12
CA ASN A 84 -3.05 2.75 -11.81
C ASN A 84 -2.22 3.95 -12.29
N TYR A 85 -2.03 4.04 -13.62
CA TYR A 85 -1.36 5.13 -14.33
C TYR A 85 -2.32 6.13 -14.98
N THR A 86 -3.65 5.97 -14.87
CA THR A 86 -4.63 6.77 -15.61
C THR A 86 -4.76 8.22 -15.16
N GLY A 87 -4.13 8.60 -14.04
CA GLY A 87 -4.34 9.92 -13.44
C GLY A 87 -5.61 10.02 -12.60
N MET A 88 -6.46 8.99 -12.59
CA MET A 88 -7.71 8.94 -11.84
C MET A 88 -7.70 7.82 -10.81
N GLN A 89 -7.87 8.16 -9.54
CA GLN A 89 -8.10 7.19 -8.48
C GLN A 89 -9.56 6.70 -8.52
N PHE A 90 -9.75 5.42 -8.85
CA PHE A 90 -11.08 4.81 -8.97
C PHE A 90 -11.73 4.53 -7.62
N PHE A 91 -10.94 4.19 -6.59
CA PHE A 91 -11.45 3.78 -5.29
C PHE A 91 -11.00 4.76 -4.20
N GLN A 92 -11.95 5.51 -3.63
CA GLN A 92 -11.65 6.46 -2.58
C GLN A 92 -11.40 5.74 -1.24
N VAL A 93 -10.16 5.74 -0.77
CA VAL A 93 -9.79 5.17 0.53
C VAL A 93 -9.83 6.25 1.62
N ASN A 94 -10.77 6.12 2.56
CA ASN A 94 -10.75 6.90 3.81
C ASN A 94 -9.95 6.15 4.89
N ARG A 95 -8.76 6.64 5.22
CA ARG A 95 -7.88 6.05 6.26
C ARG A 95 -8.51 6.02 7.66
N GLY A 96 -9.48 6.89 7.94
CA GLY A 96 -10.19 6.97 9.20
C GLY A 96 -11.48 6.15 9.25
N ALA A 97 -11.81 5.41 8.18
CA ALA A 97 -12.96 4.53 8.13
C ALA A 97 -12.77 3.29 9.01
N SER A 98 -13.89 2.72 9.44
CA SER A 98 -13.94 1.45 10.17
C SER A 98 -13.60 0.26 9.27
N ILE A 99 -13.23 -0.86 9.87
CA ILE A 99 -12.95 -2.11 9.15
C ILE A 99 -14.15 -2.54 8.31
N ILE A 100 -15.38 -2.45 8.80
CA ILE A 100 -16.56 -2.84 8.01
C ILE A 100 -16.68 -2.02 6.71
N ARG A 101 -16.45 -0.70 6.78
CA ARG A 101 -16.51 0.19 5.61
C ARG A 101 -15.35 -0.04 4.65
N LEU A 102 -14.16 -0.32 5.17
CA LEU A 102 -13.02 -0.72 4.34
C LEU A 102 -13.25 -2.10 3.68
N GLY A 103 -13.97 -3.01 4.35
CA GLY A 103 -14.35 -4.31 3.80
C GLY A 103 -15.31 -4.18 2.62
N GLU A 104 -16.26 -3.25 2.67
CA GLU A 104 -17.12 -2.91 1.52
C GLU A 104 -16.28 -2.40 0.35
N LEU A 105 -15.32 -1.50 0.61
CA LEU A 105 -14.41 -0.99 -0.41
C LEU A 105 -13.59 -2.11 -1.06
N VAL A 106 -13.08 -3.05 -0.27
CA VAL A 106 -12.33 -4.22 -0.77
C VAL A 106 -13.19 -5.09 -1.67
N LYS A 107 -14.45 -5.36 -1.28
CA LYS A 107 -15.40 -6.08 -2.15
C LYS A 107 -15.58 -5.34 -3.48
N THR A 108 -15.74 -4.03 -3.46
CA THR A 108 -15.84 -3.22 -4.69
C THR A 108 -14.57 -3.32 -5.54
N ILE A 109 -13.38 -3.23 -4.95
CA ILE A 109 -12.10 -3.38 -5.68
C ILE A 109 -12.03 -4.73 -6.39
N MET A 110 -12.32 -5.82 -5.68
CA MET A 110 -12.25 -7.17 -6.24
C MET A 110 -13.28 -7.39 -7.36
N LEU A 111 -14.52 -6.90 -7.18
CA LEU A 111 -15.61 -7.04 -8.16
C LEU A 111 -15.42 -6.18 -9.41
N ALA A 112 -14.86 -4.97 -9.24
CA ALA A 112 -14.57 -4.06 -10.35
C ALA A 112 -13.31 -4.48 -11.12
N SER A 113 -12.33 -5.10 -10.45
CA SER A 113 -11.07 -5.56 -11.06
C SER A 113 -10.34 -4.47 -11.86
N LEU A 114 -10.33 -3.24 -11.34
CA LEU A 114 -9.67 -2.09 -11.97
C LEU A 114 -8.29 -1.81 -11.35
N PRO A 115 -7.40 -1.10 -12.07
CA PRO A 115 -6.12 -0.65 -11.55
C PRO A 115 -6.19 0.10 -10.23
N ILE A 116 -5.25 -0.21 -9.34
CA ILE A 116 -5.16 0.35 -7.99
C ILE A 116 -3.80 0.99 -7.73
N LYS A 117 -3.67 1.76 -6.65
CA LYS A 117 -2.41 2.37 -6.19
C LYS A 117 -1.99 1.79 -4.85
N CYS A 118 -0.87 2.30 -4.33
CA CYS A 118 -0.24 1.83 -3.10
C CYS A 118 -1.18 1.74 -1.88
N LEU A 119 -2.07 2.71 -1.68
CA LEU A 119 -2.98 2.73 -0.53
C LEU A 119 -4.09 1.69 -0.67
N GLU A 120 -4.75 1.61 -1.83
CA GLU A 120 -5.76 0.59 -2.13
C GLU A 120 -5.17 -0.82 -2.01
N ALA A 121 -3.96 -1.03 -2.55
CA ALA A 121 -3.24 -2.30 -2.45
C ALA A 121 -2.92 -2.68 -1.01
N THR A 122 -2.51 -1.71 -0.17
CA THR A 122 -2.26 -1.96 1.26
C THR A 122 -3.54 -2.36 1.99
N ILE A 123 -4.66 -1.68 1.72
CA ILE A 123 -5.96 -2.05 2.30
C ILE A 123 -6.37 -3.44 1.84
N LEU A 124 -6.34 -3.72 0.54
CA LEU A 124 -6.69 -5.03 -0.01
C LEU A 124 -5.82 -6.14 0.60
N ALA A 125 -4.50 -5.95 0.67
CA ALA A 125 -3.59 -6.91 1.27
C ALA A 125 -3.91 -7.21 2.74
N ILE A 126 -4.36 -6.21 3.53
CA ILE A 126 -4.79 -6.44 4.93
C ILE A 126 -5.93 -7.46 4.97
N PHE A 127 -6.94 -7.33 4.10
CA PHE A 127 -8.08 -8.25 4.08
C PHE A 127 -7.71 -9.62 3.51
N LEU A 128 -6.88 -9.68 2.46
CA LEU A 128 -6.46 -10.95 1.85
C LEU A 128 -5.59 -11.81 2.77
N THR A 129 -4.90 -11.18 3.72
CA THR A 129 -4.04 -11.85 4.72
C THR A 129 -4.73 -12.06 6.07
N GLN A 130 -6.02 -11.73 6.19
CA GLN A 130 -6.79 -11.91 7.42
C GLN A 130 -6.94 -13.41 7.74
N GLY A 131 -6.95 -13.76 9.03
CA GLY A 131 -7.01 -15.16 9.49
C GLY A 131 -5.66 -15.92 9.50
N GLN A 132 -4.63 -15.42 8.80
CA GLN A 132 -3.28 -16.00 8.82
C GLN A 132 -2.52 -15.59 10.09
N GLU A 133 -2.86 -16.14 11.24
CA GLU A 133 -2.37 -15.70 12.56
C GLU A 133 -0.85 -15.89 12.78
N TYR A 134 -0.19 -16.70 11.94
CA TYR A 134 1.27 -16.81 11.92
C TYR A 134 1.95 -15.57 11.29
N LEU A 135 1.17 -14.66 10.68
CA LEU A 135 1.65 -13.37 10.19
C LEU A 135 1.17 -12.26 11.11
N LYS A 136 2.04 -11.30 11.39
CA LYS A 136 1.68 -9.98 11.92
C LYS A 136 1.78 -8.98 10.77
N ARG A 137 0.79 -8.09 10.70
CA ARG A 137 0.64 -7.12 9.62
C ARG A 137 0.67 -5.72 10.20
N PHE A 138 1.40 -4.80 9.57
CA PHE A 138 1.48 -3.42 10.03
C PHE A 138 1.74 -2.48 8.85
N THR A 139 1.23 -1.26 8.90
CA THR A 139 1.41 -0.32 7.77
C THR A 139 2.79 0.32 7.83
N MET A 140 3.45 0.49 6.68
CA MET A 140 4.68 1.27 6.57
C MET A 140 4.47 2.39 5.54
N SER A 141 4.41 3.63 6.01
CA SER A 141 4.26 4.82 5.15
C SER A 141 5.59 5.55 5.01
N PHE A 142 6.04 5.71 3.79
CA PHE A 142 7.26 6.43 3.44
C PHE A 142 6.91 7.84 2.96
N VAL A 143 7.65 8.83 3.44
CA VAL A 143 7.57 10.20 2.96
C VAL A 143 8.94 10.57 2.42
N SER A 144 9.02 10.88 1.14
CA SER A 144 10.26 11.23 0.44
C SER A 144 10.13 12.55 -0.31
N GLU A 145 11.26 13.08 -0.75
CA GLU A 145 11.38 14.30 -1.53
C GLU A 145 12.17 14.02 -2.80
N PHE A 146 11.74 14.58 -3.92
CA PHE A 146 12.48 14.58 -5.18
C PHE A 146 12.18 15.89 -5.92
N ASN A 147 13.22 16.60 -6.35
CA ASN A 147 13.12 17.91 -7.02
C ASN A 147 12.17 18.89 -6.30
N GLY A 148 12.31 19.02 -4.96
CA GLY A 148 11.49 19.91 -4.12
C GLY A 148 10.06 19.44 -3.87
N ASN A 149 9.62 18.33 -4.47
CA ASN A 149 8.27 17.80 -4.32
C ASN A 149 8.24 16.65 -3.29
N VAL A 150 7.23 16.66 -2.42
CA VAL A 150 7.03 15.62 -1.41
C VAL A 150 6.13 14.50 -1.91
N PHE A 151 6.65 13.27 -1.89
CA PHE A 151 5.95 12.07 -2.28
C PHE A 151 5.59 11.22 -1.07
N ARG A 152 4.47 10.52 -1.16
CA ARG A 152 3.98 9.61 -0.11
C ARG A 152 3.71 8.25 -0.73
N HIS A 153 4.17 7.22 -0.06
CA HIS A 153 4.01 5.83 -0.46
C HIS A 153 3.68 4.97 0.75
N VAL A 154 2.97 3.87 0.56
CA VAL A 154 2.60 2.97 1.64
C VAL A 154 2.62 1.52 1.17
N VAL A 155 3.08 0.64 2.04
CA VAL A 155 3.07 -0.82 1.89
C VAL A 155 2.58 -1.47 3.18
N LEU A 156 2.22 -2.74 3.11
CA LEU A 156 1.92 -3.58 4.26
C LEU A 156 3.19 -4.33 4.67
N GLY A 157 3.81 -3.93 5.78
CA GLY A 157 4.87 -4.70 6.41
C GLY A 157 4.32 -5.99 7.02
N ILE A 158 5.08 -7.07 6.85
CA ILE A 158 4.75 -8.41 7.33
C ILE A 158 5.87 -8.87 8.27
N TYR A 159 5.49 -9.50 9.38
CA TYR A 159 6.38 -10.24 10.26
C TYR A 159 5.82 -11.64 10.44
N SER A 160 6.61 -12.67 10.15
CA SER A 160 6.22 -14.06 10.35
C SER A 160 6.59 -14.54 11.75
N SER A 161 5.83 -15.50 12.29
CA SER A 161 6.17 -16.20 13.52
C SER A 161 7.54 -16.91 13.45
N SER A 162 8.08 -17.13 12.25
CA SER A 162 9.45 -17.63 12.04
C SER A 162 10.55 -16.59 12.29
N GLY A 163 10.21 -15.32 12.52
CA GLY A 163 11.17 -14.26 12.83
C GLY A 163 11.56 -13.37 11.65
N SER A 164 11.10 -13.68 10.44
CA SER A 164 11.44 -12.90 9.24
C SER A 164 10.43 -11.78 8.96
N PHE A 165 10.94 -10.68 8.42
CA PHE A 165 10.20 -9.54 7.91
C PHE A 165 10.10 -9.58 6.39
N GLY A 166 9.03 -8.98 5.86
CA GLY A 166 8.78 -8.80 4.43
C GLY A 166 7.74 -7.70 4.21
N ALA A 167 7.26 -7.54 2.97
CA ALA A 167 6.24 -6.56 2.66
C ALA A 167 5.39 -6.94 1.45
N LEU A 168 4.11 -6.54 1.47
CA LEU A 168 3.18 -6.57 0.35
C LEU A 168 2.81 -5.15 -0.07
N GLY A 169 2.56 -4.91 -1.36
CA GLY A 169 2.06 -3.62 -1.82
C GLY A 169 2.17 -3.44 -3.33
N LEU A 170 1.89 -2.23 -3.80
CA LEU A 170 2.06 -1.85 -5.20
C LEU A 170 2.76 -0.51 -5.31
N SER A 171 3.65 -0.42 -6.29
CA SER A 171 4.41 0.77 -6.61
C SER A 171 4.64 0.84 -8.11
N ARG A 172 4.99 2.03 -8.60
CA ARG A 172 5.50 2.23 -9.97
C ARG A 172 6.89 1.62 -10.17
N ARG A 173 7.58 1.29 -9.07
CA ARG A 173 8.92 0.71 -9.05
C ARG A 173 8.88 -0.61 -8.30
N GLU A 174 9.38 -1.67 -8.92
CA GLU A 174 9.34 -3.02 -8.36
C GLU A 174 10.07 -3.12 -7.01
N ASN A 175 11.21 -2.46 -6.89
CA ASN A 175 11.99 -2.42 -5.66
C ASN A 175 11.38 -1.55 -4.53
N LEU A 176 10.21 -0.94 -4.74
CA LEU A 176 9.47 -0.17 -3.73
C LEU A 176 8.11 -0.81 -3.39
N MET A 177 7.88 -2.10 -3.68
CA MET A 177 6.62 -2.80 -3.37
C MET A 177 6.83 -4.11 -2.59
N TYR A 178 6.82 -5.26 -3.26
CA TYR A 178 7.01 -6.55 -2.60
C TYR A 178 8.42 -6.67 -2.01
N LYS A 179 8.51 -7.27 -0.84
CA LYS A 179 9.77 -7.72 -0.24
C LYS A 179 9.59 -9.14 0.27
N PRO A 180 10.45 -10.09 -0.15
CA PRO A 180 10.36 -11.47 0.31
C PRO A 180 10.48 -11.55 1.83
N LEU A 181 9.94 -12.62 2.41
CA LEU A 181 9.88 -12.84 3.85
C LEU A 181 11.21 -13.39 4.39
N ASN A 182 12.32 -12.69 4.14
CA ASN A 182 13.67 -13.14 4.46
C ASN A 182 14.54 -12.09 5.19
N PHE A 183 13.96 -10.94 5.57
CA PHE A 183 14.70 -9.93 6.31
C PHE A 183 14.73 -10.28 7.81
N PRO A 184 15.89 -10.48 8.44
CA PRO A 184 15.94 -10.93 9.84
C PRO A 184 15.65 -9.80 10.84
N SER A 185 15.56 -8.54 10.38
CA SER A 185 15.16 -7.41 11.22
C SER A 185 14.40 -6.36 10.43
N LEU A 186 13.57 -5.59 11.14
CA LEU A 186 12.84 -4.46 10.58
C LEU A 186 13.78 -3.37 10.05
N SER A 187 14.95 -3.18 10.69
CA SER A 187 15.98 -2.25 10.22
C SER A 187 16.50 -2.62 8.84
N LEU A 188 16.81 -3.90 8.60
CA LEU A 188 17.28 -4.34 7.28
C LEU A 188 16.20 -4.18 6.21
N LEU A 189 14.93 -4.48 6.53
CA LEU A 189 13.82 -4.24 5.60
C LEU A 189 13.70 -2.75 5.24
N ILE A 190 13.75 -1.85 6.22
CA ILE A 190 13.63 -0.40 5.99
C ILE A 190 14.85 0.15 5.26
N ASN A 191 16.06 -0.34 5.56
CA ASN A 191 17.26 0.05 4.83
C ASN A 191 17.17 -0.35 3.36
N ASN A 192 16.63 -1.55 3.06
CA ASN A 192 16.41 -1.97 1.68
C ASN A 192 15.43 -1.05 0.91
N TYR A 193 14.37 -0.55 1.57
CA TYR A 193 13.54 0.51 0.98
C TYR A 193 14.27 1.84 0.84
N THR A 194 15.09 2.20 1.81
CA THR A 194 15.85 3.45 1.82
C THR A 194 16.83 3.50 0.65
N GLU A 195 17.57 2.41 0.43
CA GLU A 195 18.44 2.21 -0.74
C GLU A 195 17.65 2.27 -2.04
N ALA A 196 16.48 1.62 -2.10
CA ALA A 196 15.62 1.69 -3.28
C ALA A 196 15.14 3.12 -3.59
N TYR A 197 14.74 3.91 -2.59
CA TYR A 197 14.40 5.32 -2.79
C TYR A 197 15.61 6.12 -3.29
N HIS A 198 16.76 5.91 -2.67
CA HIS A 198 18.00 6.59 -3.06
C HIS A 198 18.38 6.28 -4.51
N GLY A 199 18.25 5.02 -4.93
CA GLY A 199 18.47 4.59 -6.33
C GLY A 199 17.50 5.21 -7.33
N HIS A 200 16.35 5.73 -6.88
CA HIS A 200 15.41 6.52 -7.69
C HIS A 200 15.54 8.03 -7.42
N TYR A 201 16.66 8.48 -6.87
CA TYR A 201 16.99 9.88 -6.57
C TYR A 201 16.08 10.55 -5.53
N HIS A 202 15.27 9.77 -4.80
CA HIS A 202 14.45 10.29 -3.72
C HIS A 202 15.26 10.40 -2.42
N LYS A 203 15.13 11.55 -1.75
CA LYS A 203 15.57 11.72 -0.37
C LYS A 203 14.47 11.27 0.58
N LEU A 204 14.71 10.24 1.37
CA LEU A 204 13.74 9.79 2.38
C LEU A 204 13.70 10.78 3.54
N LEU A 205 12.53 11.33 3.86
CA LEU A 205 12.35 12.30 4.95
C LEU A 205 11.95 11.63 6.25
N ARG A 206 11.01 10.68 6.19
CA ARG A 206 10.55 9.91 7.35
C ARG A 206 9.83 8.63 6.95
N VAL A 207 9.86 7.65 7.85
CA VAL A 207 9.04 6.43 7.79
C VAL A 207 8.07 6.44 8.96
N LYS A 208 6.80 6.13 8.71
CA LYS A 208 5.77 5.96 9.74
C LYS A 208 5.33 4.52 9.75
N ILE A 209 5.41 3.87 10.89
CA ILE A 209 5.01 2.47 11.06
C ILE A 209 3.77 2.44 11.95
N GLY A 210 2.67 1.87 11.45
CA GLY A 210 1.44 1.67 12.22
C GLY A 210 1.55 0.46 13.14
N LEU A 211 0.69 0.34 14.15
CA LEU A 211 0.67 -0.80 15.07
C LEU A 211 0.26 -2.11 14.35
N PRO A 212 0.54 -3.28 14.94
CA PRO A 212 0.02 -4.55 14.46
C PRO A 212 -1.50 -4.52 14.29
N ILE A 213 -1.97 -5.00 13.14
CA ILE A 213 -3.37 -5.02 12.77
C ILE A 213 -3.97 -6.36 13.21
N SER A 214 -5.05 -6.32 13.98
CA SER A 214 -5.75 -7.52 14.46
C SER A 214 -6.28 -8.38 13.30
N HIS A 215 -6.15 -9.70 13.39
CA HIS A 215 -6.77 -10.65 12.44
C HIS A 215 -8.27 -10.82 12.68
N ARG A 216 -8.76 -10.37 13.83
CA ARG A 216 -10.17 -10.40 14.24
C ARG A 216 -10.55 -9.03 14.81
N PRO A 217 -10.49 -7.97 13.99
CA PRO A 217 -10.83 -6.63 14.46
C PRO A 217 -12.33 -6.53 14.73
N TYR A 218 -12.73 -5.67 15.68
CA TYR A 218 -14.14 -5.34 15.84
C TYR A 218 -14.65 -4.56 14.61
N MET A 219 -15.94 -4.68 14.28
CA MET A 219 -16.50 -4.08 13.05
C MET A 219 -16.22 -2.57 12.91
N LEU A 220 -16.28 -1.83 14.03
CA LEU A 220 -16.06 -0.38 14.10
C LEU A 220 -14.60 0.01 14.39
N GLU A 221 -13.72 -0.96 14.61
CA GLU A 221 -12.28 -0.72 14.79
C GLU A 221 -11.70 -0.07 13.53
N LYS A 222 -10.62 0.68 13.69
CA LYS A 222 -9.92 1.37 12.60
C LYS A 222 -8.51 0.82 12.48
N ILE A 223 -7.94 0.87 11.27
CA ILE A 223 -6.54 0.51 11.08
C ILE A 223 -5.66 1.44 11.93
N PRO A 224 -4.77 0.90 12.79
CA PRO A 224 -3.94 1.71 13.67
C PRO A 224 -2.71 2.27 12.94
N TRP A 225 -2.91 3.33 12.16
CA TRP A 225 -1.83 3.98 11.36
C TRP A 225 -0.73 4.66 12.18
N LYS A 226 -0.92 4.86 13.49
CA LYS A 226 -0.04 5.63 14.37
C LYS A 226 0.65 4.69 15.37
N GLY A 227 1.83 4.17 14.99
CA GLY A 227 2.71 3.43 15.89
C GLY A 227 3.96 4.24 16.22
N VAL A 228 4.94 4.22 15.32
CA VAL A 228 6.22 4.93 15.47
C VAL A 228 6.55 5.76 14.24
N VAL A 229 7.28 6.86 14.43
CA VAL A 229 7.76 7.73 13.35
C VAL A 229 9.27 7.82 13.44
N ILE A 230 9.93 7.50 12.32
CA ILE A 230 11.38 7.49 12.19
C ILE A 230 11.76 8.63 11.26
N PRO A 231 12.27 9.75 11.80
CA PRO A 231 12.74 10.86 11.00
C PRO A 231 14.14 10.56 10.42
N PHE A 232 14.30 10.77 9.11
CA PHE A 232 15.60 10.67 8.42
C PHE A 232 16.21 12.05 8.17
N ASN A 233 15.45 13.13 8.38
CA ASN A 233 15.86 14.51 8.09
C ASN A 233 16.20 15.36 9.32
N LYS A 234 16.16 14.81 10.55
CA LYS A 234 16.26 15.57 11.81
C LYS A 234 17.53 15.31 12.64
N GLY A 235 18.64 14.95 12.03
CA GLY A 235 19.91 14.78 12.77
C GLY A 235 19.97 13.57 13.72
N TYR A 236 19.06 12.60 13.55
CA TYR A 236 19.12 11.33 14.28
C TYR A 236 20.30 10.51 13.79
N THR A 237 21.06 9.94 14.72
CA THR A 237 22.14 9.02 14.35
C THR A 237 21.57 7.69 13.89
N LYS A 238 22.35 6.91 13.14
CA LYS A 238 21.99 5.53 12.75
C LYS A 238 21.69 4.66 13.98
N LYS A 239 22.34 4.93 15.12
CA LYS A 239 22.11 4.24 16.40
C LYS A 239 20.74 4.55 16.97
N ASP A 240 20.31 5.81 16.94
CA ASP A 240 18.98 6.21 17.42
C ASP A 240 17.87 5.56 16.60
N ILE A 241 18.02 5.55 15.27
CA ILE A 241 17.09 4.89 14.35
C ILE A 241 17.00 3.39 14.65
N ASN A 242 18.14 2.71 14.82
CA ASN A 242 18.17 1.29 15.16
C ASN A 242 17.52 1.01 16.52
N ASN A 243 17.76 1.84 17.54
CA ASN A 243 17.14 1.68 18.85
C ASN A 243 15.61 1.77 18.79
N ILE A 244 15.08 2.76 18.05
CA ILE A 244 13.64 2.93 17.83
C ILE A 244 13.06 1.69 17.14
N LEU A 245 13.77 1.18 16.13
CA LEU A 245 13.36 0.02 15.36
C LEU A 245 13.39 -1.28 16.16
N ASP A 246 14.41 -1.47 16.99
CA ASP A 246 14.53 -2.64 17.85
C ASP A 246 13.46 -2.64 18.94
N GLN A 247 13.18 -1.47 19.54
CA GLN A 247 12.07 -1.33 20.50
C GLN A 247 10.73 -1.68 19.85
N TYR A 248 10.49 -1.18 18.64
CA TYR A 248 9.27 -1.48 17.89
C TYR A 248 9.20 -2.96 17.46
N SER A 249 10.32 -3.56 17.07
CA SER A 249 10.42 -4.98 16.74
C SER A 249 10.05 -5.85 17.93
N ARG A 250 10.59 -5.54 19.13
CA ARG A 250 10.23 -6.24 20.38
C ARG A 250 8.74 -6.13 20.68
N PHE A 251 8.14 -4.96 20.44
CA PHE A 251 6.70 -4.78 20.57
C PHE A 251 5.92 -5.67 19.59
N ILE A 252 6.33 -5.70 18.31
CA ILE A 252 5.76 -6.64 17.32
C ILE A 252 5.93 -8.08 17.79
N HIS A 253 7.05 -8.47 18.39
CA HIS A 253 7.30 -9.85 18.81
C HIS A 253 6.40 -10.25 19.99
N SER A 254 6.06 -9.31 20.87
CA SER A 254 5.28 -9.59 22.07
C SER A 254 3.93 -10.27 21.77
N LYS A 255 3.57 -11.26 22.60
CA LYS A 255 2.31 -12.03 22.47
C LYS A 255 1.09 -11.27 23.00
N GLN A 256 1.28 -10.18 23.73
CA GLN A 256 0.20 -9.42 24.38
C GLN A 256 -0.17 -8.18 23.56
N GLN A 257 -1.19 -8.29 22.71
CA GLN A 257 -1.99 -7.12 22.33
C GLN A 257 -3.02 -6.86 23.46
N LYS A 258 -2.56 -6.47 24.65
CA LYS A 258 -3.44 -5.96 25.71
C LYS A 258 -3.30 -4.44 25.76
N ASN A 259 -4.34 -3.78 25.26
CA ASN A 259 -4.61 -2.34 25.31
C ASN A 259 -3.53 -1.44 24.69
N ASN A 260 -3.96 -0.64 23.71
CA ASN A 260 -3.25 0.47 23.10
C ASN A 260 -2.60 1.39 24.15
N LYS A 261 -1.39 1.09 24.60
CA LYS A 261 -0.50 2.06 25.21
C LYS A 261 0.42 2.57 24.10
N ILE A 262 0.16 3.81 23.71
CA ILE A 262 0.99 4.61 22.82
C ILE A 262 2.41 4.58 23.40
N LEU A 263 3.39 4.11 22.60
CA LEU A 263 4.80 4.29 22.94
C LEU A 263 5.05 5.79 23.14
N PRO A 264 5.71 6.22 24.22
CA PRO A 264 5.90 7.64 24.48
C PRO A 264 6.68 8.25 23.32
N ILE A 265 6.04 9.19 22.64
CA ILE A 265 6.71 10.12 21.75
C ILE A 265 7.32 11.14 22.71
N GLU A 266 8.62 11.02 22.97
CA GLU A 266 9.35 12.11 23.63
C GLU A 266 9.15 13.38 22.79
N LYS A 267 8.76 14.45 23.50
CA LYS A 267 8.38 15.76 22.96
C LYS A 267 9.55 16.43 22.25
#